data_AF-I1BGT3-F1
#
_entry.id   AF-I1BGT3-F1
#
_cell.length_a   1.000
_cell.length_b   1.000
_cell.length_c   1.000
_cell.angle_alpha   90.00
_cell.angle_beta   90.00
_cell.angle_gamma   90.00
#
_symmetry.space_group_name_H-M   'P 1'
#
loop_
_entity.id
_entity.type
_entity.pdbx_description
1 polymer ?
#
loop_
_entity_poly.entity_id
_entity_poly.type
_entity_poly.pdbx_seq_one_letter_code
_entity_poly.pdbx_strand_id
1 'polypeptide(L)'
;MLNIEQVRLGIPSDVPAAVQQWNTLIAVNYPARKAGVARHSTTEEAKELCPEIKFMHVPTYAADEREPCYRENPDRSTQKVSLDPYRTASRKIFLIFYKYCSKLQKIGLDEAFMDVTETVNKRLMTEYMDRWPQLLERVNDKECGVELDWDEVGITMESKEEEQKKETFKDKRWSKATWKDLQLYIGAKLAAEIRNEIFETLKFTCSAVQN
;
A
#
# COMPACT_ATOMS: atom_id res chain seq x y z
N MET A 1 -9.11 -5.47 -3.15
CA MET A 1 -10.43 -6.17 -3.10
C MET A 1 -10.87 -6.44 -1.68
N LEU A 2 -10.08 -7.20 -0.90
CA LEU A 2 -10.41 -7.56 0.47
C LEU A 2 -10.78 -6.38 1.38
N ASN A 3 -9.93 -5.35 1.45
CA ASN A 3 -10.18 -4.20 2.32
C ASN A 3 -11.52 -3.50 1.98
N ILE A 4 -11.88 -3.44 0.69
CA ILE A 4 -13.17 -2.89 0.22
C ILE A 4 -14.35 -3.69 0.78
N GLU A 5 -14.28 -5.02 0.73
CA GLU A 5 -15.35 -5.88 1.25
C GLU A 5 -15.43 -5.85 2.79
N GLN A 6 -14.28 -5.81 3.46
CA GLN A 6 -14.23 -5.66 4.92
C GLN A 6 -14.83 -4.34 5.39
N VAL A 7 -14.50 -3.22 4.74
CA VAL A 7 -15.09 -1.91 5.03
C VAL A 7 -16.60 -1.91 4.73
N ARG A 8 -17.02 -2.47 3.58
CA ARG A 8 -18.44 -2.54 3.19
C ARG A 8 -19.29 -3.31 4.21
N LEU A 9 -18.75 -4.39 4.77
CA LEU A 9 -19.47 -5.27 5.69
C LEU A 9 -19.16 -4.99 7.17
N GLY A 10 -18.29 -4.02 7.48
CA GLY A 10 -17.86 -3.74 8.85
C GLY A 10 -17.09 -4.90 9.50
N ILE A 11 -16.39 -5.72 8.70
CA ILE A 11 -15.58 -6.83 9.20
C ILE A 11 -14.21 -6.29 9.63
N PRO A 12 -13.82 -6.44 10.91
CA PRO A 12 -12.51 -6.02 11.40
C PRO A 12 -11.34 -6.69 10.66
N SER A 13 -10.19 -6.02 10.60
CA SER A 13 -9.01 -6.49 9.86
C SER A 13 -8.31 -7.71 10.48
N ASP A 14 -8.54 -7.96 11.76
CA ASP A 14 -8.04 -9.08 12.56
C ASP A 14 -8.92 -10.34 12.47
N VAL A 15 -10.13 -10.24 11.91
CA VAL A 15 -11.00 -11.40 11.65
C VAL A 15 -10.57 -12.10 10.36
N PRO A 16 -10.32 -13.44 10.35
CA PRO A 16 -10.00 -14.18 9.14
C PRO A 16 -11.06 -14.03 8.05
N ALA A 17 -10.64 -13.52 6.89
CA ALA A 17 -11.57 -13.18 5.81
C ALA A 17 -10.94 -13.36 4.43
N ALA A 18 -11.77 -13.75 3.47
CA ALA A 18 -11.39 -13.89 2.07
C ALA A 18 -12.50 -13.42 1.13
N VAL A 19 -12.08 -12.85 -0.01
CA VAL A 19 -12.96 -12.57 -1.14
C VAL A 19 -12.92 -13.75 -2.09
N GLN A 20 -14.08 -14.25 -2.48
CA GLN A 20 -14.22 -15.36 -3.41
C GLN A 20 -14.87 -14.93 -4.72
N GLN A 21 -14.47 -15.62 -5.78
CA GLN A 21 -15.13 -15.63 -7.08
C GLN A 21 -15.56 -17.06 -7.36
N TRP A 22 -16.87 -17.30 -7.32
CA TRP A 22 -17.42 -18.65 -7.26
C TRP A 22 -16.86 -19.40 -6.06
N ASN A 23 -16.29 -20.59 -6.24
CA ASN A 23 -15.65 -21.37 -5.18
C ASN A 23 -14.17 -21.03 -4.97
N THR A 24 -13.57 -20.10 -5.72
CA THR A 24 -12.13 -19.83 -5.70
C THR A 24 -11.81 -18.53 -4.95
N LEU A 25 -10.85 -18.57 -4.04
CA LEU A 25 -10.41 -17.36 -3.32
C LEU A 25 -9.54 -16.46 -4.20
N ILE A 26 -9.93 -15.20 -4.34
CA ILE A 26 -9.21 -14.20 -5.14
C ILE A 26 -8.45 -13.17 -4.30
N ALA A 27 -8.79 -13.03 -3.02
CA ALA A 27 -8.03 -12.23 -2.06
C ALA A 27 -8.18 -12.80 -0.65
N VAL A 28 -7.09 -12.84 0.12
CA VAL A 28 -7.03 -13.43 1.47
C VAL A 28 -6.29 -12.49 2.40
N ASN A 29 -6.85 -12.24 3.59
CA ASN A 29 -6.28 -11.35 4.59
C ASN A 29 -5.18 -12.00 5.43
N TYR A 30 -4.42 -11.17 6.16
CA TYR A 30 -3.29 -11.66 6.95
C TYR A 30 -3.68 -12.69 8.03
N PRO A 31 -4.77 -12.51 8.80
CA PRO A 31 -5.23 -13.55 9.74
C PRO A 31 -5.52 -14.90 9.06
N ALA A 32 -6.24 -14.91 7.93
CA ALA A 32 -6.51 -16.14 7.18
C ALA A 32 -5.22 -16.77 6.60
N ARG A 33 -4.28 -15.95 6.10
CA ARG A 33 -2.95 -16.44 5.66
C ARG A 33 -2.16 -17.07 6.81
N LYS A 34 -2.26 -16.50 8.02
CA LYS A 34 -1.61 -17.05 9.22
C LYS A 34 -2.17 -18.43 9.59
N ALA A 35 -3.45 -18.69 9.29
CA ALA A 35 -4.08 -20.00 9.41
C ALA A 35 -3.75 -20.96 8.25
N GLY A 36 -2.91 -20.55 7.29
CA GLY A 36 -2.49 -21.38 6.15
C GLY A 36 -3.35 -21.22 4.89
N VAL A 37 -4.38 -20.36 4.91
CA VAL A 37 -5.24 -20.15 3.73
C VAL A 37 -4.48 -19.38 2.65
N ALA A 38 -4.42 -19.95 1.45
CA ALA A 38 -3.75 -19.36 0.30
C ALA A 38 -4.71 -18.71 -0.69
N ARG A 39 -4.22 -17.76 -1.48
CA ARG A 39 -4.96 -17.29 -2.67
C ARG A 39 -5.07 -18.46 -3.66
N HIS A 40 -6.18 -18.52 -4.40
CA HIS A 40 -6.53 -19.59 -5.34
C HIS A 40 -6.94 -20.93 -4.72
N SER A 41 -6.95 -21.08 -3.39
CA SER A 41 -7.59 -22.24 -2.75
C SER A 41 -9.11 -22.19 -2.93
N THR A 42 -9.78 -23.33 -2.72
CA THR A 42 -11.24 -23.36 -2.71
C THR A 42 -11.81 -22.87 -1.38
N THR A 43 -13.12 -22.60 -1.36
CA THR A 43 -13.86 -22.30 -0.13
C THR A 43 -13.85 -23.47 0.85
N GLU A 44 -13.87 -24.70 0.36
CA GLU A 44 -13.86 -25.92 1.17
C GLU A 44 -12.50 -26.09 1.85
N GLU A 45 -11.40 -26.05 1.08
CA GLU A 45 -10.03 -26.14 1.60
C GLU A 45 -9.74 -25.05 2.65
N ALA A 46 -10.17 -23.82 2.37
CA ALA A 46 -10.00 -22.72 3.30
C ALA A 46 -10.82 -22.91 4.60
N LYS A 47 -12.00 -23.54 4.52
CA LYS A 47 -12.85 -23.81 5.68
C LYS A 47 -12.29 -24.92 6.56
N GLU A 48 -11.61 -25.91 5.97
CA GLU A 48 -10.89 -26.96 6.70
C GLU A 48 -9.72 -26.38 7.51
N LEU A 49 -8.97 -25.44 6.91
CA LEU A 49 -7.84 -24.78 7.56
C LEU A 49 -8.26 -23.72 8.59
N CYS A 50 -9.37 -23.01 8.32
CA CYS A 50 -9.86 -21.90 9.13
C CYS A 50 -11.40 -21.92 9.20
N PRO A 51 -11.98 -22.69 10.14
CA PRO A 51 -13.44 -22.84 10.26
C PRO A 51 -14.19 -21.53 10.50
N GLU A 52 -13.56 -20.53 11.11
CA GLU A 52 -14.13 -19.21 11.40
C GLU A 52 -14.07 -18.21 10.23
N ILE A 53 -13.42 -18.57 9.12
CA ILE A 53 -13.20 -17.67 8.00
C ILE A 53 -14.52 -17.08 7.46
N LYS A 54 -14.50 -15.76 7.24
CA LYS A 54 -15.59 -15.01 6.60
C LYS A 54 -15.35 -14.93 5.10
N PHE A 55 -16.27 -15.51 4.36
CA PHE A 55 -16.27 -15.44 2.91
C PHE A 55 -17.14 -14.29 2.40
N MET A 56 -16.61 -13.56 1.43
CA MET A 56 -17.29 -12.42 0.79
C MET A 56 -17.26 -12.65 -0.72
N HIS A 57 -18.41 -12.91 -1.33
CA HIS A 57 -18.47 -13.10 -2.77
C HIS A 57 -18.49 -11.75 -3.50
N VAL A 58 -17.79 -11.67 -4.63
CA VAL A 58 -17.87 -10.53 -5.55
C VAL A 58 -19.32 -10.34 -6.05
N PRO A 59 -19.77 -9.12 -6.37
CA PRO A 59 -21.12 -8.96 -6.88
C PRO A 59 -21.26 -9.57 -8.28
N THR A 60 -22.51 -9.82 -8.68
CA THR A 60 -22.83 -10.48 -9.96
C THR A 60 -23.97 -9.78 -10.68
N TYR A 61 -23.99 -9.91 -12.01
CA TYR A 61 -25.13 -9.61 -12.87
C TYR A 61 -25.93 -10.89 -13.13
N ALA A 62 -27.26 -10.84 -13.00
CA ALA A 62 -28.16 -11.82 -13.60
C ALA A 62 -28.61 -11.39 -15.00
N ALA A 63 -29.19 -12.33 -15.78
CA ALA A 63 -29.90 -11.97 -17.02
C ALA A 63 -30.99 -10.94 -16.67
N ASP A 64 -30.98 -9.80 -17.36
CA ASP A 64 -31.90 -8.65 -17.19
C ASP A 64 -31.54 -7.61 -16.13
N GLU A 65 -30.41 -7.74 -15.44
CA GLU A 65 -29.94 -6.71 -14.51
C GLU A 65 -28.95 -5.74 -15.16
N ARG A 66 -29.15 -4.44 -14.91
CA ARG A 66 -28.25 -3.38 -15.40
C ARG A 66 -27.14 -3.03 -14.42
N GLU A 67 -27.31 -3.38 -13.15
CA GLU A 67 -26.38 -3.07 -12.07
C GLU A 67 -25.97 -4.36 -11.34
N PRO A 68 -24.72 -4.47 -10.86
CA PRO A 68 -24.26 -5.67 -10.19
C PRO A 68 -24.75 -5.70 -8.75
N CYS A 69 -25.25 -6.85 -8.31
CA CYS A 69 -25.78 -7.04 -6.96
C CYS A 69 -24.91 -7.99 -6.14
N TYR A 70 -24.75 -7.69 -4.84
CA TYR A 70 -24.19 -8.65 -3.88
C TYR A 70 -25.25 -9.68 -3.51
N ARG A 71 -24.90 -10.97 -3.59
CA ARG A 71 -25.81 -12.09 -3.36
C ARG A 71 -25.23 -13.05 -2.34
N GLU A 72 -26.11 -13.65 -1.55
CA GLU A 72 -25.72 -14.68 -0.58
C GLU A 72 -25.29 -15.97 -1.29
N ASN A 73 -26.09 -16.42 -2.27
CA ASN A 73 -25.85 -17.66 -3.01
C ASN A 73 -25.86 -17.39 -4.53
N PRO A 74 -24.77 -16.85 -5.10
CA PRO A 74 -24.68 -16.60 -6.54
C PRO A 74 -24.51 -17.91 -7.33
N ASP A 75 -25.14 -17.97 -8.51
CA ASP A 75 -25.16 -19.15 -9.37
C ASP A 75 -24.38 -18.87 -10.68
N ARG A 76 -23.29 -19.61 -10.86
CA ARG A 76 -22.39 -19.49 -12.01
C ARG A 76 -23.06 -19.77 -13.35
N SER A 77 -24.14 -20.56 -13.37
CA SER A 77 -24.84 -20.92 -14.60
C SER A 77 -25.74 -19.79 -15.12
N THR A 78 -26.24 -18.94 -14.22
CA THR A 78 -27.21 -17.87 -14.53
C THR A 78 -26.63 -16.47 -14.37
N GLN A 79 -25.42 -16.33 -13.81
CA GLN A 79 -24.86 -15.03 -13.43
C GLN A 79 -23.41 -14.84 -13.89
N LYS A 80 -22.99 -13.57 -13.97
CA LYS A 80 -21.62 -13.17 -14.31
C LYS A 80 -21.04 -12.25 -13.23
N VAL A 81 -19.78 -12.45 -12.89
CA VAL A 81 -19.09 -11.64 -11.87
C VAL A 81 -18.88 -10.21 -12.35
N SER A 82 -19.01 -9.25 -11.44
CA SER A 82 -18.64 -7.87 -11.65
C SER A 82 -17.51 -7.47 -10.71
N LEU A 83 -16.50 -6.79 -11.28
CA LEU A 83 -15.42 -6.18 -10.51
C LEU A 83 -15.57 -4.65 -10.41
N ASP A 84 -16.72 -4.11 -10.80
CA ASP A 84 -16.93 -2.67 -10.91
C ASP A 84 -16.83 -1.92 -9.58
N PRO A 85 -17.25 -2.46 -8.42
CA PRO A 85 -16.98 -1.81 -7.15
C PRO A 85 -15.49 -1.67 -6.88
N TYR A 86 -14.68 -2.67 -7.25
CA TYR A 86 -13.23 -2.61 -7.09
C TYR A 86 -12.61 -1.61 -8.05
N ARG A 87 -13.05 -1.56 -9.32
CA ARG A 87 -12.60 -0.55 -10.30
C ARG A 87 -12.98 0.86 -9.84
N THR A 88 -14.13 1.02 -9.22
CA THR A 88 -14.58 2.30 -8.67
C THR A 88 -13.73 2.72 -7.47
N ALA A 89 -13.45 1.81 -6.55
CA ALA A 89 -12.51 2.05 -5.45
C ALA A 89 -11.10 2.39 -5.95
N SER A 90 -10.60 1.68 -6.97
CA SER A 90 -9.34 1.99 -7.66
C SER A 90 -9.33 3.44 -8.15
N ARG A 91 -10.37 3.87 -8.89
CA ARG A 91 -10.47 5.27 -9.36
C ARG A 91 -10.38 6.27 -8.22
N LYS A 92 -11.03 6.01 -7.08
CA LYS A 92 -10.96 6.89 -5.90
C LYS A 92 -9.54 6.97 -5.32
N ILE A 93 -8.83 5.86 -5.21
CA ILE A 93 -7.42 5.84 -4.76
C ILE A 93 -6.54 6.65 -5.71
N PHE A 94 -6.70 6.45 -7.02
CA PHE A 94 -5.91 7.16 -8.02
C PHE A 94 -6.20 8.67 -8.05
N LEU A 95 -7.44 9.08 -7.77
CA LEU A 95 -7.76 10.51 -7.60
C LEU A 95 -7.01 11.13 -6.42
N ILE A 96 -6.76 10.38 -5.34
CA ILE A 96 -5.92 10.85 -4.24
C ILE A 96 -4.46 10.93 -4.72
N PHE A 97 -3.93 9.92 -5.40
CA PHE A 97 -2.57 9.95 -5.93
C PHE A 97 -2.31 11.18 -6.83
N TYR A 98 -3.25 11.54 -7.69
CA TYR A 98 -3.13 12.71 -8.57
C TYR A 98 -3.07 14.05 -7.83
N LYS A 99 -3.48 14.13 -6.55
CA LYS A 99 -3.31 15.35 -5.74
C LYS A 99 -1.84 15.61 -5.40
N TYR A 100 -1.03 14.55 -5.31
CA TYR A 100 0.35 14.62 -4.82
C TYR A 100 1.40 14.51 -5.92
N CYS A 101 1.04 13.90 -7.05
CA CYS A 101 1.96 13.63 -8.14
C CYS A 101 1.22 13.61 -9.48
N SER A 102 1.72 14.35 -10.47
CA SER A 102 1.22 14.34 -11.85
C SER A 102 1.78 13.15 -12.67
N LYS A 103 2.94 12.61 -12.26
CA LYS A 103 3.66 11.53 -12.93
C LYS A 103 3.36 10.18 -12.27
N LEU A 104 2.17 9.66 -12.57
CA LEU A 104 1.67 8.40 -12.04
C LEU A 104 1.65 7.32 -13.13
N GLN A 105 2.30 6.18 -12.87
CA GLN A 105 2.20 4.99 -13.72
C GLN A 105 1.32 3.95 -13.05
N LYS A 106 0.12 3.73 -13.60
CA LYS A 106 -0.79 2.67 -13.16
C LYS A 106 -0.25 1.31 -13.60
N ILE A 107 -0.04 0.40 -12.65
CA ILE A 107 0.38 -0.98 -12.91
C ILE A 107 -0.81 -1.94 -12.85
N GLY A 108 -1.68 -1.75 -11.87
CA GLY A 108 -2.79 -2.64 -11.61
C GLY A 108 -4.03 -1.91 -11.10
N LEU A 109 -4.92 -2.69 -10.49
CA LEU A 109 -6.15 -2.16 -9.92
C LEU A 109 -5.88 -1.39 -8.61
N ASP A 110 -4.86 -1.81 -7.87
CA ASP A 110 -4.47 -1.31 -6.55
C ASP A 110 -2.99 -0.90 -6.45
N GLU A 111 -2.25 -0.87 -7.57
CA GLU A 111 -0.80 -0.61 -7.61
C GLU A 111 -0.43 0.47 -8.64
N ALA A 112 0.51 1.35 -8.26
CA ALA A 112 1.07 2.38 -9.11
C ALA A 112 2.49 2.79 -8.69
N PHE A 113 3.29 3.29 -9.63
CA PHE A 113 4.52 4.05 -9.35
C PHE A 113 4.24 5.55 -9.41
N MET A 114 4.86 6.31 -8.50
CA MET A 114 4.75 7.76 -8.41
C MET A 114 6.14 8.37 -8.49
N ASP A 115 6.41 9.20 -9.51
CA ASP A 115 7.62 10.03 -9.53
C ASP A 115 7.37 11.30 -8.70
N VAL A 116 7.79 11.23 -7.43
CA VAL A 116 7.63 12.32 -6.45
C VAL A 116 8.83 13.27 -6.40
N THR A 117 9.81 13.12 -7.32
CA THR A 117 11.07 13.89 -7.29
C THR A 117 10.83 15.39 -7.24
N GLU A 118 9.92 15.90 -8.09
CA GLU A 118 9.58 17.32 -8.14
C GLU A 118 8.91 17.80 -6.83
N THR A 119 7.93 17.02 -6.33
CA THR A 119 7.23 17.34 -5.08
C THR A 119 8.18 17.36 -3.89
N VAL A 120 9.08 16.37 -3.79
CA VAL A 120 10.10 16.28 -2.74
C VAL A 120 11.05 17.46 -2.81
N ASN A 121 11.57 17.78 -4.00
CA ASN A 121 12.49 18.91 -4.17
C ASN A 121 11.82 20.24 -3.80
N LYS A 122 10.55 20.43 -4.17
CA LYS A 122 9.79 21.61 -3.75
C LYS A 122 9.71 21.71 -2.23
N ARG A 123 9.32 20.64 -1.54
CA ARG A 123 9.25 20.63 -0.07
C ARG A 123 10.61 20.86 0.58
N LEU A 124 11.67 20.25 0.04
CA LEU A 124 13.04 20.48 0.51
C LEU A 124 13.37 21.98 0.51
N MET A 125 13.11 22.66 -0.61
CA MET A 125 13.37 24.09 -0.76
C MET A 125 12.46 24.98 0.11
N THR A 126 11.17 24.65 0.23
CA THR A 126 10.18 25.56 0.87
C THR A 126 9.92 25.28 2.34
N GLU A 127 10.24 24.08 2.83
CA GLU A 127 9.91 23.67 4.21
C GLU A 127 11.14 23.27 5.02
N TYR A 128 12.15 22.68 4.38
CA TYR A 128 13.31 22.13 5.10
C TYR A 128 14.51 23.07 5.10
N MET A 129 14.77 23.82 4.03
CA MET A 129 15.85 24.81 4.02
C MET A 129 15.68 25.88 5.11
N ASP A 130 14.45 26.33 5.37
CA ASP A 130 14.17 27.30 6.43
C ASP A 130 14.33 26.69 7.83
N ARG A 131 14.00 25.41 8.00
CA ARG A 131 14.12 24.70 9.29
C ARG A 131 15.54 24.26 9.60
N TRP A 132 16.35 24.02 8.58
CA TRP A 132 17.72 23.50 8.69
C TRP A 132 18.70 24.37 7.89
N PRO A 133 19.10 25.55 8.42
CA PRO A 133 20.03 26.48 7.75
C PRO A 133 21.37 25.84 7.32
N GLN A 134 21.84 24.82 8.06
CA GLN A 134 23.06 24.07 7.75
C GLN A 134 23.03 23.37 6.38
N LEU A 135 21.84 23.16 5.81
CA LEU A 135 21.69 22.64 4.44
C LEU A 135 22.30 23.61 3.41
N LEU A 136 22.15 24.93 3.62
CA LEU A 136 22.67 25.93 2.68
C LEU A 136 24.20 25.95 2.68
N GLU A 137 24.83 25.74 3.83
CA GLU A 137 26.29 25.69 3.98
C GLU A 137 26.89 24.48 3.25
N ARG A 138 26.10 23.42 3.05
CA ARG A 138 26.53 22.13 2.51
C ARG A 138 25.96 21.81 1.13
N VAL A 139 25.42 22.81 0.42
CA VAL A 139 24.77 22.60 -0.88
C VAL A 139 25.68 21.94 -1.93
N ASN A 140 27.00 22.16 -1.81
CA ASN A 140 28.01 21.57 -2.71
C ASN A 140 28.66 20.30 -2.13
N ASP A 141 28.33 19.92 -0.90
CA ASP A 141 28.84 18.72 -0.26
C ASP A 141 28.03 17.49 -0.69
N LYS A 142 28.65 16.31 -0.62
CA LYS A 142 27.92 15.04 -0.77
C LYS A 142 26.97 14.78 0.41
N GLU A 143 27.42 15.14 1.60
CA GLU A 143 26.69 14.98 2.87
C GLU A 143 25.83 16.21 3.12
N CYS A 144 24.56 16.02 3.48
CA CYS A 144 23.66 17.14 3.79
C CYS A 144 23.83 17.65 5.23
N GLY A 145 24.53 16.90 6.08
CA GLY A 145 24.87 17.32 7.45
C GLY A 145 23.70 17.33 8.44
N VAL A 146 22.57 16.71 8.09
CA VAL A 146 21.45 16.47 9.01
C VAL A 146 21.45 15.01 9.47
N GLU A 147 21.05 14.79 10.71
CA GLU A 147 20.72 13.45 11.20
C GLU A 147 19.26 13.15 10.84
N LEU A 148 19.02 11.98 10.26
CA LEU A 148 17.70 11.55 9.82
C LEU A 148 17.21 10.43 10.73
N ASP A 149 16.05 10.64 11.37
CA ASP A 149 15.39 9.62 12.18
C ASP A 149 14.50 8.74 11.30
N TRP A 150 15.10 7.70 10.72
CA TRP A 150 14.39 6.79 9.82
C TRP A 150 13.26 5.99 10.48
N ASP A 151 13.31 5.80 11.80
CA ASP A 151 12.29 5.08 12.56
C ASP A 151 10.96 5.86 12.58
N GLU A 152 11.00 7.19 12.37
CA GLU A 152 9.82 8.04 12.24
C GLU A 152 9.03 7.75 10.95
N VAL A 153 9.69 7.28 9.89
CA VAL A 153 9.12 7.25 8.53
C VAL A 153 8.82 5.86 7.99
N GLY A 154 9.31 4.80 8.64
CA GLY A 154 8.96 3.43 8.30
C GLY A 154 9.98 2.39 8.76
N ILE A 155 10.01 1.27 8.04
CA ILE A 155 11.00 0.21 8.22
C ILE A 155 12.10 0.42 7.18
N THR A 156 13.31 0.67 7.63
CA THR A 156 14.47 0.85 6.76
C THR A 156 15.09 -0.49 6.40
N MET A 157 15.35 -0.70 5.11
CA MET A 157 16.18 -1.81 4.64
C MET A 157 17.56 -1.28 4.28
N GLU A 158 18.59 -1.94 4.79
CA GLU A 158 19.97 -1.55 4.53
C GLU A 158 20.37 -1.91 3.10
N SER A 159 21.23 -1.09 2.50
CA SER A 159 21.84 -1.44 1.22
C SER A 159 22.93 -2.49 1.44
N LYS A 160 23.20 -3.31 0.41
CA LYS A 160 24.31 -4.28 0.44
C LYS A 160 25.66 -3.65 0.77
N GLU A 161 25.87 -2.40 0.35
CA GLU A 161 27.09 -1.65 0.63
C GLU A 161 27.21 -1.28 2.11
N GLU A 162 26.11 -0.89 2.77
CA GLU A 162 26.08 -0.59 4.20
C GLU A 162 26.22 -1.85 5.06
N GLU A 163 25.57 -2.95 4.67
CA GLU A 163 25.75 -4.27 5.31
C GLU A 163 27.23 -4.69 5.30
N GLN A 164 27.88 -4.60 4.13
CA GLN A 164 29.31 -4.93 3.99
C GLN A 164 30.21 -4.01 4.81
N LYS A 165 29.92 -2.71 4.91
CA LYS A 165 30.71 -1.79 5.75
C LYS A 165 30.63 -2.16 7.22
N LYS A 166 29.43 -2.48 7.73
CA LYS A 166 29.24 -2.87 9.14
C LYS A 166 29.99 -4.15 9.47
N GLU A 167 29.98 -5.12 8.55
CA GLU A 167 30.76 -6.35 8.69
C GLU A 167 32.27 -6.09 8.67
N THR A 168 32.74 -5.23 7.76
CA THR A 168 34.17 -4.99 7.53
C THR A 168 34.81 -4.10 8.61
N PHE A 169 34.15 -3.00 8.98
CA PHE A 169 34.72 -1.97 9.85
C PHE A 169 34.32 -2.12 11.32
N LYS A 170 33.38 -3.03 11.66
CA LYS A 170 32.72 -3.11 12.98
C LYS A 170 32.12 -1.77 13.46
N ASP A 171 32.01 -0.79 12.58
CA ASP A 171 31.32 0.45 12.87
C ASP A 171 29.84 0.21 12.66
N LYS A 172 29.07 0.34 13.76
CA LYS A 172 27.61 0.16 13.72
C LYS A 172 26.88 1.46 13.42
N ARG A 173 27.59 2.60 13.33
CA ARG A 173 26.96 3.88 13.01
C ARG A 173 26.60 3.91 11.53
N TRP A 174 25.42 4.46 11.27
CA TRP A 174 25.01 4.82 9.92
C TRP A 174 26.02 5.78 9.31
N SER A 175 26.26 5.65 8.01
CA SER A 175 26.96 6.69 7.27
C SER A 175 26.19 8.00 7.36
N LYS A 176 26.92 9.12 7.30
CA LYS A 176 26.30 10.45 7.34
C LYS A 176 25.34 10.61 6.18
N ALA A 177 24.17 11.19 6.47
CA ALA A 177 23.14 11.36 5.46
C ALA A 177 23.63 12.23 4.29
N THR A 178 23.38 11.73 3.09
CA THR A 178 23.57 12.46 1.84
C THR A 178 22.33 13.26 1.47
N TRP A 179 22.44 14.11 0.46
CA TRP A 179 21.28 14.79 -0.13
C TRP A 179 20.21 13.82 -0.66
N LYS A 180 20.63 12.65 -1.16
CA LYS A 180 19.71 11.60 -1.62
C LYS A 180 18.95 10.97 -0.46
N ASP A 181 19.65 10.72 0.65
CA ASP A 181 19.04 10.18 1.87
C ASP A 181 17.98 11.14 2.40
N LEU A 182 18.27 12.45 2.40
CA LEU A 182 17.31 13.48 2.76
C LEU A 182 16.10 13.51 1.82
N GLN A 183 16.30 13.41 0.50
CA GLN A 183 15.19 13.33 -0.45
C GLN A 183 14.33 12.08 -0.24
N LEU A 184 14.94 10.92 -0.01
CA LEU A 184 14.25 9.67 0.29
C LEU A 184 13.45 9.77 1.59
N TYR A 185 14.03 10.40 2.62
CA TYR A 185 13.37 10.64 3.89
C TYR A 185 12.12 11.53 3.74
N ILE A 186 12.23 12.64 3.00
CA ILE A 186 11.09 13.51 2.69
C ILE A 186 10.05 12.75 1.84
N GLY A 187 10.50 11.94 0.89
CA GLY A 187 9.65 11.05 0.10
C GLY A 187 8.92 10.02 0.95
N ALA A 188 9.55 9.51 2.02
CA ALA A 188 8.93 8.60 2.98
C ALA A 188 7.84 9.29 3.80
N LYS A 189 8.07 10.52 4.27
CA LYS A 189 7.03 11.36 4.90
C LYS A 189 5.85 11.61 3.97
N LEU A 190 6.13 12.02 2.72
CA LEU A 190 5.11 12.22 1.70
C LEU A 190 4.29 10.93 1.44
N ALA A 191 4.95 9.78 1.35
CA ALA A 191 4.26 8.51 1.20
C ALA A 191 3.36 8.21 2.41
N ALA A 192 3.84 8.45 3.64
CA ALA A 192 3.03 8.27 4.85
C ALA A 192 1.79 9.17 4.84
N GLU A 193 1.91 10.43 4.42
CA GLU A 193 0.78 11.35 4.26
C GLU A 193 -0.25 10.84 3.24
N ILE A 194 0.21 10.39 2.07
CA ILE A 194 -0.67 9.84 1.02
C ILE A 194 -1.42 8.62 1.55
N ARG A 195 -0.71 7.69 2.22
CA ARG A 195 -1.33 6.49 2.82
C ARG A 195 -2.36 6.88 3.88
N ASN A 196 -2.05 7.89 4.70
CA ASN A 196 -2.97 8.39 5.71
C ASN A 196 -4.22 9.03 5.09
N GLU A 197 -4.09 9.81 4.01
CA GLU A 197 -5.27 10.37 3.31
C GLU A 197 -6.16 9.28 2.70
N ILE A 198 -5.56 8.23 2.12
CA ILE A 198 -6.30 7.06 1.63
C ILE A 198 -7.07 6.41 2.78
N PHE A 199 -6.43 6.21 3.92
CA PHE A 199 -7.09 5.65 5.09
C PHE A 199 -8.19 6.57 5.62
N GLU A 200 -7.95 7.87 5.77
CA GLU A 200 -8.96 8.77 6.29
C GLU A 200 -10.18 8.90 5.36
N THR A 201 -9.94 8.97 4.06
CA THR A 201 -11.00 9.17 3.05
C THR A 201 -11.76 7.89 2.73
N LEU A 202 -11.05 6.76 2.61
CA LEU A 202 -11.61 5.51 2.08
C LEU A 202 -11.60 4.36 3.09
N LYS A 203 -10.92 4.53 4.24
CA LYS A 203 -10.70 3.49 5.25
C LYS A 203 -9.92 2.28 4.72
N PHE A 204 -9.17 2.47 3.63
CA PHE A 204 -8.31 1.46 3.04
C PHE A 204 -6.89 1.58 3.56
N THR A 205 -6.26 0.44 3.83
CA THR A 205 -4.83 0.37 4.16
C THR A 205 -4.02 0.05 2.91
N CYS A 206 -2.85 0.66 2.77
CA CYS A 206 -1.89 0.34 1.71
C CYS A 206 -0.45 0.36 2.25
N SER A 207 0.46 -0.15 1.43
CA SER A 207 1.90 -0.15 1.71
C SER A 207 2.61 0.63 0.60
N ALA A 208 3.78 1.19 0.90
CA ALA A 208 4.58 1.95 -0.05
C ALA A 208 6.06 1.62 0.17
N VAL A 209 6.84 1.68 -0.90
CA VAL A 209 8.29 1.45 -0.90
C VAL A 209 8.93 2.57 -1.70
N GLN A 210 10.06 3.09 -1.20
CA GLN A 210 10.89 4.08 -1.85
C GLN A 210 12.19 3.41 -2.29
N ASN A 211 12.64 3.73 -3.50
CA ASN A 211 13.89 3.22 -4.09
C ASN A 211 14.72 4.39 -4.62
#